data_AF-A0A2S9EUU7-F1
#
_entry.id   AF-A0A2S9EUU7-F1
#
_cell.length_a   1.000
_cell.length_b   1.000
_cell.length_c   1.000
_cell.angle_alpha   90.00
_cell.angle_beta   90.00
_cell.angle_gamma   90.00
#
_symmetry.space_group_name_H-M   'P 1'
#
loop_
_entity.id
_entity.type
_entity.pdbx_description
1 polymer ?
#
loop_
_entity_poly.entity_id
_entity_poly.type
_entity_poly.pdbx_seq_one_letter_code
_entity_poly.pdbx_strand_id
1 'polypeptide(L)'
;MKHVRLIRHGESAANVGAASSDHATIPLTAKGIEQAHLVAKSFVKAPDLIVASPFSRARATAMATARAFSFVPLEIWPIHEFTYLEPARCANTTVAQRRKWVDAYWHRSDPAFTDGEGAESFLDFISRAQEFLHKLAENPGDDLAVFSHGQFINAVAWLIERKPQQIDGLAMAEWRDYEITNHVANCRGYLLALHPGAADWSVSQLAPDKPLMGAVGRDTDRVYQAVRDPERLLIEERAIALSAAGYALRLDEDSAMYAEQRLKEAKAEALSCQVGSVSESTAGELSARKVCQVLREVTFERRTMTKVGHASWDEVYAGHFVVSVEGWHISIYNDCDTLDFCEECVSPEGRRWSFSAGDRFGTDPIALLSTWEHQTLERLLKAL
;
A
#
# COMPACT_ATOMS: atom_id res chain seq x y z
N MET A 1 32.84 -5.13 -2.92
CA MET A 1 31.74 -5.46 -3.87
C MET A 1 30.56 -4.75 -3.29
N LYS A 2 29.96 -3.85 -4.04
CA LYS A 2 28.99 -2.91 -3.48
C LYS A 2 27.58 -3.45 -3.63
N HIS A 3 26.82 -3.42 -2.56
CA HIS A 3 25.42 -3.81 -2.45
C HIS A 3 24.58 -2.63 -1.97
N VAL A 4 23.49 -2.38 -2.67
CA VAL A 4 22.55 -1.31 -2.32
C VAL A 4 21.16 -1.92 -2.21
N ARG A 5 20.59 -1.94 -1.00
CA ARG A 5 19.19 -2.29 -0.77
C ARG A 5 18.34 -1.04 -1.02
N LEU A 6 17.70 -0.98 -2.18
CA LEU A 6 16.83 0.11 -2.59
C LEU A 6 15.38 -0.25 -2.24
N ILE A 7 14.77 0.48 -1.31
CA ILE A 7 13.54 0.10 -0.62
C ILE A 7 12.50 1.22 -0.78
N ARG A 8 11.28 0.87 -1.21
CA ARG A 8 10.14 1.80 -1.23
C ARG A 8 9.67 2.06 0.20
N HIS A 9 9.26 3.28 0.48
CA HIS A 9 8.60 3.63 1.74
C HIS A 9 7.41 2.69 2.09
N GLY A 10 7.09 2.60 3.38
CA GLY A 10 5.90 1.91 3.86
C GLY A 10 4.59 2.55 3.37
N GLU A 11 3.47 1.86 3.52
CA GLU A 11 2.16 2.35 3.12
C GLU A 11 1.89 3.76 3.67
N SER A 12 1.48 4.67 2.79
CA SER A 12 1.20 6.06 3.12
C SER A 12 -0.29 6.38 3.00
N ALA A 13 -0.72 7.50 3.60
CA ALA A 13 -2.12 7.94 3.54
C ALA A 13 -2.63 8.04 2.08
N ALA A 14 -1.77 8.50 1.15
CA ALA A 14 -2.14 8.57 -0.27
C ALA A 14 -2.24 7.18 -0.94
N ASN A 15 -1.51 6.17 -0.46
CA ASN A 15 -1.63 4.81 -1.01
C ASN A 15 -2.99 4.18 -0.68
N VAL A 16 -3.62 4.59 0.43
CA VAL A 16 -4.98 4.17 0.80
C VAL A 16 -6.06 5.15 0.30
N GLY A 17 -5.72 6.01 -0.67
CA GLY A 17 -6.66 6.90 -1.35
C GLY A 17 -6.94 8.25 -0.67
N ALA A 18 -6.27 8.57 0.44
CA ALA A 18 -6.51 9.84 1.13
C ALA A 18 -6.03 11.04 0.29
N ALA A 19 -6.86 12.09 0.24
CA ALA A 19 -6.45 13.37 -0.31
C ALA A 19 -5.26 13.95 0.49
N SER A 20 -4.32 14.56 -0.22
CA SER A 20 -3.11 15.12 0.38
C SER A 20 -2.94 16.57 -0.04
N SER A 21 -2.71 17.46 0.93
CA SER A 21 -2.47 18.89 0.69
C SER A 21 -1.11 19.13 0.03
N ASP A 22 -0.12 18.34 0.41
CA ASP A 22 1.25 18.42 -0.10
C ASP A 22 1.81 16.99 -0.23
N HIS A 23 2.24 16.67 -1.44
CA HIS A 23 2.81 15.37 -1.80
C HIS A 23 4.11 15.02 -1.07
N ALA A 24 4.89 16.01 -0.62
CA ALA A 24 6.16 15.80 0.08
C ALA A 24 5.97 15.39 1.54
N THR A 25 4.88 15.85 2.16
CA THR A 25 4.61 15.69 3.60
C THR A 25 3.65 14.55 3.94
N ILE A 26 3.19 13.78 2.94
CA ILE A 26 2.29 12.63 3.13
C ILE A 26 2.85 11.67 4.21
N PRO A 27 2.09 11.39 5.28
CA PRO A 27 2.53 10.52 6.36
C PRO A 27 2.34 9.03 6.02
N LEU A 28 3.06 8.18 6.76
CA LEU A 28 2.79 6.74 6.80
C LEU A 28 1.46 6.44 7.49
N THR A 29 0.80 5.36 7.10
CA THR A 29 -0.31 4.76 7.88
C THR A 29 0.24 3.97 9.07
N ALA A 30 -0.63 3.50 9.97
CA ALA A 30 -0.24 2.57 11.03
C ALA A 30 0.43 1.30 10.47
N LYS A 31 -0.11 0.76 9.37
CA LYS A 31 0.46 -0.37 8.63
C LYS A 31 1.81 0.00 8.00
N GLY A 32 1.96 1.20 7.45
CA GLY A 32 3.26 1.68 6.95
C GLY A 32 4.34 1.77 8.02
N ILE A 33 3.97 2.14 9.25
CA ILE A 33 4.88 2.14 10.41
C ILE A 33 5.29 0.71 10.78
N GLU A 34 4.35 -0.23 10.81
CA GLU A 34 4.65 -1.64 11.04
C GLU A 34 5.60 -2.21 9.98
N GLN A 35 5.31 -1.96 8.70
CA GLN A 35 6.16 -2.35 7.58
C GLN A 35 7.58 -1.79 7.71
N ALA A 36 7.73 -0.52 8.12
CA ALA A 36 9.04 0.09 8.36
C ALA A 36 9.84 -0.65 9.45
N HIS A 37 9.19 -1.07 10.54
CA HIS A 37 9.84 -1.85 11.58
C HIS A 37 10.23 -3.26 11.10
N LEU A 38 9.42 -3.90 10.27
CA LEU A 38 9.76 -5.19 9.65
C LEU A 38 10.98 -5.06 8.74
N VAL A 39 11.04 -4.00 7.94
CA VAL A 39 12.23 -3.70 7.12
C VAL A 39 13.46 -3.54 8.00
N ALA A 40 13.39 -2.77 9.08
CA ALA A 40 14.51 -2.61 10.01
C ALA A 40 14.99 -3.95 10.59
N LYS A 41 14.06 -4.84 10.96
CA LYS A 41 14.37 -6.20 11.46
C LYS A 41 14.98 -7.13 10.41
N SER A 42 14.75 -6.88 9.12
CA SER A 42 15.31 -7.71 8.04
C SER A 42 16.83 -7.54 7.86
N PHE A 43 17.44 -6.51 8.45
CA PHE A 43 18.88 -6.29 8.38
C PHE A 43 19.62 -7.18 9.38
N VAL A 44 20.37 -8.16 8.86
CA VAL A 44 21.21 -9.06 9.67
C VAL A 44 22.51 -8.42 10.15
N LYS A 45 22.98 -7.38 9.45
CA LYS A 45 24.14 -6.55 9.79
C LYS A 45 23.81 -5.08 9.55
N ALA A 46 24.51 -4.20 10.25
CA ALA A 46 24.41 -2.76 10.01
C ALA A 46 24.89 -2.43 8.58
N PRO A 47 24.16 -1.58 7.83
CA PRO A 47 24.71 -0.99 6.61
C PRO A 47 25.79 0.05 6.94
N ASP A 48 26.64 0.37 5.97
CA ASP A 48 27.65 1.43 6.08
C ASP A 48 27.02 2.83 6.03
N LEU A 49 25.91 2.96 5.32
CA LEU A 49 25.18 4.22 5.15
C LEU A 49 23.68 3.95 4.97
N ILE A 50 22.87 4.76 5.64
CA ILE A 50 21.43 4.85 5.39
C ILE A 50 21.17 6.14 4.61
N VAL A 51 20.46 6.03 3.49
CA VAL A 51 20.04 7.17 2.67
C VAL A 51 18.52 7.22 2.64
N ALA A 52 17.94 8.41 2.80
CA ALA A 52 16.51 8.61 2.62
C ALA A 52 16.20 9.75 1.65
N SER A 53 15.08 9.62 0.94
CA SER A 53 14.45 10.74 0.25
C SER A 53 14.07 11.86 1.24
N PRO A 54 13.99 13.13 0.81
CA PRO A 54 13.47 14.22 1.65
C PRO A 54 11.99 14.06 2.03
N PHE A 55 11.20 13.26 1.30
CA PHE A 55 9.76 13.13 1.55
C PHE A 55 9.46 12.35 2.83
N SER A 56 8.47 12.82 3.60
CA SER A 56 8.20 12.38 4.98
C SER A 56 8.03 10.88 5.13
N ARG A 57 7.26 10.23 4.25
CA ARG A 57 7.03 8.77 4.29
C ARG A 57 8.31 7.94 4.15
N ALA A 58 9.21 8.33 3.27
CA ALA A 58 10.48 7.64 3.07
C ALA A 58 11.43 7.90 4.25
N ARG A 59 11.50 9.13 4.76
CA ARG A 59 12.24 9.46 5.99
C ARG A 59 11.74 8.67 7.19
N ALA A 60 10.43 8.59 7.37
CA ALA A 60 9.82 7.84 8.46
C ALA A 60 10.13 6.34 8.37
N THR A 61 10.13 5.79 7.14
CA THR A 61 10.51 4.38 6.91
C THR A 61 11.99 4.15 7.25
N ALA A 62 12.89 5.02 6.76
CA ALA A 62 14.31 4.95 7.04
C ALA A 62 14.63 5.08 8.54
N MET A 63 13.87 5.91 9.26
CA MET A 63 14.08 6.18 10.69
C MET A 63 13.94 4.92 11.55
N ALA A 64 13.10 3.96 11.17
CA ALA A 64 13.02 2.67 11.86
C ALA A 64 14.36 1.92 11.81
N THR A 65 15.03 1.93 10.65
CA THR A 65 16.35 1.31 10.46
C THR A 65 17.45 2.13 11.14
N ALA A 66 17.40 3.46 11.03
CA ALA A 66 18.37 4.34 11.68
C ALA A 66 18.33 4.23 13.22
N ARG A 67 17.15 4.01 13.82
CA ARG A 67 17.03 3.73 15.27
C ARG A 67 17.60 2.37 15.65
N ALA A 68 17.42 1.35 14.81
CA ALA A 68 18.00 0.02 15.05
C ALA A 68 19.54 0.02 14.95
N PHE A 69 20.10 0.89 14.11
CA PHE A 69 21.54 1.06 13.92
C PHE A 69 21.97 2.51 14.16
N SER A 70 21.85 2.98 15.41
CA SER A 70 22.00 4.40 15.78
C SER A 70 23.39 5.01 15.52
N PHE A 71 24.40 4.19 15.25
CA PHE A 71 25.76 4.61 14.91
C PHE A 71 25.99 4.74 13.40
N VAL A 72 25.05 4.28 12.56
CA VAL A 72 25.16 4.36 11.11
C VAL A 72 24.73 5.76 10.65
N PRO A 73 25.52 6.44 9.80
CA PRO A 73 25.13 7.73 9.25
C PRO A 73 23.80 7.66 8.48
N LEU A 74 22.96 8.68 8.65
CA LEU A 74 21.74 8.89 7.88
C LEU A 74 21.90 10.15 7.03
N GLU A 75 21.85 9.99 5.70
CA GLU A 75 21.91 11.09 4.74
C GLU A 75 20.58 11.29 4.01
N ILE A 76 20.30 12.54 3.64
CA ILE A 76 19.14 12.89 2.81
C ILE A 76 19.62 13.25 1.40
N TRP A 77 19.17 12.48 0.41
CA TRP A 77 19.56 12.66 -1.00
C TRP A 77 18.34 13.03 -1.85
N PRO A 78 18.52 13.64 -3.05
CA PRO A 78 17.41 14.01 -3.94
C PRO A 78 16.80 12.79 -4.66
N ILE A 79 16.39 11.78 -3.91
CA ILE A 79 15.80 10.52 -4.40
C ILE A 79 14.29 10.47 -4.13
N HIS A 80 13.62 11.63 -4.25
CA HIS A 80 12.17 11.77 -4.06
C HIS A 80 11.37 11.29 -5.28
N GLU A 81 10.07 11.08 -5.06
CA GLU A 81 9.16 10.55 -6.09
C GLU A 81 9.03 11.50 -7.28
N PHE A 82 8.75 10.94 -8.45
CA PHE A 82 8.54 11.72 -9.67
C PHE A 82 7.34 12.68 -9.51
N THR A 83 7.60 13.98 -9.58
CA THR A 83 6.59 15.03 -9.44
C THR A 83 6.28 15.64 -10.79
N TYR A 84 5.54 14.91 -11.62
CA TYR A 84 5.28 15.32 -13.00
C TYR A 84 4.04 16.19 -13.20
N LEU A 85 3.18 16.29 -12.18
CA LEU A 85 2.04 17.21 -12.17
C LEU A 85 2.31 18.35 -11.21
N GLU A 86 1.82 19.54 -11.56
CA GLU A 86 1.91 20.75 -10.74
C GLU A 86 1.33 20.48 -9.32
N PRO A 87 2.15 20.60 -8.25
CA PRO A 87 1.71 20.32 -6.90
C PRO A 87 0.53 21.17 -6.44
N ALA A 88 0.49 22.46 -6.81
CA ALA A 88 -0.60 23.36 -6.45
C ALA A 88 -1.95 22.89 -7.02
N ARG A 89 -1.97 22.43 -8.27
CA ARG A 89 -3.15 21.86 -8.91
C ARG A 89 -3.57 20.52 -8.31
N CYS A 90 -2.61 19.74 -7.84
CA CYS A 90 -2.84 18.45 -7.21
C CYS A 90 -3.24 18.55 -5.72
N ALA A 91 -3.05 19.70 -5.07
CA ALA A 91 -3.33 19.86 -3.65
C ALA A 91 -4.79 19.48 -3.31
N ASN A 92 -4.95 18.69 -2.26
CA ASN A 92 -6.25 18.22 -1.75
C ASN A 92 -7.10 17.39 -2.74
N THR A 93 -6.48 16.88 -3.81
CA THR A 93 -7.15 15.97 -4.74
C THR A 93 -6.80 14.51 -4.45
N THR A 94 -7.70 13.60 -4.78
CA THR A 94 -7.47 12.14 -4.76
C THR A 94 -6.83 11.66 -6.07
N VAL A 95 -6.31 10.44 -6.08
CA VAL A 95 -5.76 9.81 -7.31
C VAL A 95 -6.82 9.76 -8.42
N ALA A 96 -8.07 9.41 -8.08
CA ALA A 96 -9.17 9.36 -9.03
C ALA A 96 -9.44 10.74 -9.69
N GLN A 97 -9.38 11.82 -8.90
CA GLN A 97 -9.57 13.18 -9.43
C GLN A 97 -8.43 13.61 -10.37
N ARG A 98 -7.21 13.12 -10.14
CA ARG A 98 -6.04 13.45 -10.96
C ARG A 98 -5.97 12.66 -12.27
N ARG A 99 -6.80 11.63 -12.46
CA ARG A 99 -6.71 10.67 -13.59
C ARG A 99 -6.58 11.36 -14.94
N LYS A 100 -7.47 12.32 -15.25
CA LYS A 100 -7.43 13.05 -16.53
C LYS A 100 -6.12 13.81 -16.77
N TRP A 101 -5.50 14.34 -15.71
CA TRP A 101 -4.23 15.05 -15.82
C TRP A 101 -3.06 14.08 -15.99
N VAL A 102 -3.10 12.95 -15.28
CA VAL A 102 -2.13 11.86 -15.43
C VAL A 102 -2.16 11.33 -16.87
N ASP A 103 -3.35 11.01 -17.38
CA ASP A 103 -3.51 10.47 -18.74
C ASP A 103 -3.03 11.48 -19.78
N ALA A 104 -3.37 12.77 -19.62
CA ALA A 104 -2.92 13.83 -20.52
C ALA A 104 -1.40 14.02 -20.50
N TYR A 105 -0.76 13.90 -19.33
CA TYR A 105 0.69 13.99 -19.20
C TYR A 105 1.38 12.83 -19.93
N TRP A 106 0.97 11.59 -19.65
CA TRP A 106 1.59 10.41 -20.25
C TRP A 106 1.29 10.27 -21.74
N HIS A 107 0.09 10.67 -22.20
CA HIS A 107 -0.24 10.66 -23.63
C HIS A 107 0.57 11.69 -24.44
N ARG A 108 1.04 12.77 -23.80
CA ARG A 108 1.88 13.76 -24.46
C ARG A 108 3.24 13.15 -24.88
N SER A 109 3.78 12.23 -24.09
CA SER A 109 5.10 11.60 -24.30
C SER A 109 6.20 12.60 -24.67
N ASP A 110 6.18 13.78 -24.04
CA ASP A 110 7.19 14.82 -24.23
C ASP A 110 8.11 14.86 -23.00
N PRO A 111 9.35 14.36 -23.10
CA PRO A 111 10.21 14.21 -21.94
C PRO A 111 10.73 15.54 -21.38
N ALA A 112 10.69 16.61 -22.19
CA ALA A 112 11.09 17.97 -21.79
C ALA A 112 9.93 18.78 -21.21
N PHE A 113 8.71 18.25 -21.24
CA PHE A 113 7.54 18.95 -20.73
C PHE A 113 7.54 19.01 -19.19
N THR A 114 7.32 20.22 -18.68
CA THR A 114 7.05 20.49 -17.27
C THR A 114 5.63 21.04 -17.14
N ASP A 115 4.80 20.38 -16.33
CA ASP A 115 3.36 20.67 -16.24
C ASP A 115 3.01 22.00 -15.54
N GLY A 116 3.87 22.47 -14.65
CA GLY A 116 3.68 23.72 -13.92
C GLY A 116 4.76 23.94 -12.86
N GLU A 117 4.58 24.96 -12.03
CA GLU A 117 5.56 25.31 -10.99
C GLU A 117 5.73 24.17 -9.99
N GLY A 118 6.97 23.77 -9.71
CA GLY A 118 7.29 22.68 -8.78
C GLY A 118 7.11 21.27 -9.36
N ALA A 119 6.62 21.12 -10.59
CA ALA A 119 6.74 19.87 -11.32
C ALA A 119 8.16 19.73 -11.90
N GLU A 120 8.61 18.49 -12.10
CA GLU A 120 9.86 18.16 -12.77
C GLU A 120 9.57 17.51 -14.13
N SER A 121 10.43 17.77 -15.13
CA SER A 121 10.34 17.09 -16.42
C SER A 121 10.80 15.64 -16.30
N PHE A 122 10.44 14.79 -17.27
CA PHE A 122 10.95 13.42 -17.30
C PHE A 122 12.47 13.38 -17.50
N LEU A 123 13.03 14.33 -18.28
CA LEU A 123 14.48 14.48 -18.42
C LEU A 123 15.18 14.78 -17.08
N ASP A 124 14.63 15.70 -16.29
CA ASP A 124 15.20 16.05 -14.97
C ASP A 124 15.13 14.86 -14.02
N PHE A 125 13.99 14.16 -14.02
CA PHE A 125 13.76 12.97 -13.22
C PHE A 125 14.76 11.84 -13.55
N ILE A 126 14.96 11.54 -14.84
CA ILE A 126 15.92 10.51 -15.26
C ILE A 126 17.36 10.96 -14.98
N SER A 127 17.70 12.23 -15.19
CA SER A 127 19.02 12.79 -14.84
C SER A 127 19.31 12.60 -13.35
N ARG A 128 18.31 12.84 -12.49
CA ARG A 128 18.41 12.64 -11.04
C ARG A 128 18.62 11.17 -10.66
N ALA A 129 18.00 10.23 -11.38
CA ALA A 129 18.24 8.79 -11.20
C ALA A 129 19.65 8.38 -11.68
N GLN A 130 20.17 8.97 -12.75
CA GLN A 130 21.55 8.74 -13.23
C GLN A 130 22.59 9.30 -12.25
N GLU A 131 22.39 10.53 -11.75
CA GLU A 131 23.24 11.14 -10.72
C GLU A 131 23.27 10.29 -9.44
N PHE A 132 22.13 9.70 -9.06
CA PHE A 132 22.07 8.76 -7.93
C PHE A 132 22.97 7.54 -8.16
N LEU A 133 22.92 6.91 -9.34
CA LEU A 133 23.78 5.77 -9.67
C LEU A 133 25.27 6.14 -9.67
N HIS A 134 25.61 7.32 -10.18
CA HIS A 134 26.98 7.84 -10.15
C HIS A 134 27.45 8.04 -8.70
N LYS A 135 26.63 8.72 -7.88
CA LYS A 135 26.93 8.96 -6.46
C LYS A 135 27.06 7.65 -5.66
N LEU A 136 26.26 6.63 -5.96
CA LEU A 136 26.40 5.31 -5.35
C LEU A 136 27.75 4.66 -5.70
N ALA A 137 28.17 4.76 -6.97
CA ALA A 137 29.42 4.17 -7.44
C ALA A 137 30.65 4.82 -6.79
N GLU A 138 30.63 6.14 -6.60
CA GLU A 138 31.70 6.90 -5.95
C GLU A 138 31.70 6.80 -4.42
N ASN A 139 30.60 6.38 -3.81
CA ASN A 139 30.51 6.27 -2.37
C ASN A 139 31.53 5.24 -1.83
N PRO A 140 32.23 5.50 -0.71
CA PRO A 140 33.23 4.56 -0.19
C PRO A 140 32.63 3.32 0.51
N GLY A 141 31.35 3.35 0.92
CA GLY A 141 30.68 2.21 1.59
C GLY A 141 30.34 1.08 0.63
N ASP A 142 30.40 -0.16 1.11
CA ASP A 142 30.07 -1.35 0.33
C ASP A 142 28.61 -1.77 0.53
N ASP A 143 27.99 -1.56 1.69
CA ASP A 143 26.61 -1.97 1.98
C ASP A 143 25.72 -0.76 2.32
N LEU A 144 24.85 -0.35 1.40
CA LEU A 144 23.97 0.82 1.58
C LEU A 144 22.49 0.42 1.71
N ALA A 145 21.77 1.11 2.59
CA ALA A 145 20.32 1.02 2.71
C ALA A 145 19.67 2.31 2.22
N VAL A 146 18.89 2.26 1.13
CA VAL A 146 18.34 3.44 0.47
C VAL A 146 16.82 3.41 0.48
N PHE A 147 16.18 4.43 1.03
CA PHE A 147 14.73 4.53 1.19
C PHE A 147 14.14 5.60 0.27
N SER A 148 13.34 5.18 -0.71
CA SER A 148 12.81 6.00 -1.79
C SER A 148 11.35 5.63 -2.14
N HIS A 149 10.95 5.79 -3.40
CA HIS A 149 9.57 5.76 -3.88
C HIS A 149 9.42 4.90 -5.13
N GLY A 150 8.18 4.57 -5.52
CA GLY A 150 7.93 3.55 -6.53
C GLY A 150 8.53 3.90 -7.88
N GLN A 151 8.22 5.09 -8.40
CA GLN A 151 8.66 5.49 -9.74
C GLN A 151 10.17 5.75 -9.76
N PHE A 152 10.72 6.41 -8.73
CA PHE A 152 12.17 6.63 -8.64
C PHE A 152 12.96 5.31 -8.63
N ILE A 153 12.54 4.34 -7.83
CA ILE A 153 13.19 3.04 -7.75
C ILE A 153 13.11 2.30 -9.08
N ASN A 154 11.94 2.37 -9.73
CA ASN A 154 11.72 1.75 -11.01
C ASN A 154 12.56 2.39 -12.13
N ALA A 155 12.73 3.72 -12.14
CA ALA A 155 13.63 4.42 -13.05
C ALA A 155 15.08 3.96 -12.92
N VAL A 156 15.56 3.73 -11.70
CA VAL A 156 16.90 3.18 -11.46
C VAL A 156 17.02 1.76 -12.03
N ALA A 157 16.04 0.89 -11.77
CA ALA A 157 16.04 -0.48 -12.30
C ALA A 157 16.00 -0.48 -13.85
N TRP A 158 15.13 0.34 -14.44
CA TRP A 158 15.00 0.49 -15.89
C TRP A 158 16.30 0.98 -16.54
N LEU A 159 16.97 1.98 -15.97
CA LEU A 159 18.25 2.48 -16.48
C LEU A 159 19.32 1.38 -16.52
N ILE A 160 19.35 0.50 -15.51
CA ILE A 160 20.29 -0.62 -15.43
C ILE A 160 19.96 -1.73 -16.44
N GLU A 161 18.69 -2.11 -16.55
CA GLU A 161 18.25 -3.24 -17.37
C GLU A 161 18.14 -2.91 -18.85
N ARG A 162 17.60 -1.73 -19.18
CA ARG A 162 17.27 -1.33 -20.56
C ARG A 162 18.35 -0.50 -21.22
N LYS A 163 19.18 0.21 -20.44
CA LYS A 163 20.29 1.05 -20.93
C LYS A 163 19.90 1.92 -22.13
N PRO A 164 18.85 2.76 -21.98
CA PRO A 164 18.36 3.61 -23.05
C PRO A 164 19.50 4.52 -23.55
N GLN A 165 19.64 4.63 -24.87
CA GLN A 165 20.66 5.49 -25.47
C GLN A 165 20.25 6.96 -25.49
N GLN A 166 18.94 7.22 -25.54
CA GLN A 166 18.35 8.56 -25.56
C GLN A 166 17.09 8.56 -24.67
N ILE A 167 16.80 9.69 -24.06
CA ILE A 167 15.59 9.90 -23.26
C ILE A 167 14.62 10.75 -24.09
N ASP A 168 14.06 10.14 -25.12
CA ASP A 168 13.05 10.73 -25.99
C ASP A 168 11.63 10.29 -25.59
N GLY A 169 10.62 10.67 -26.37
CA GLY A 169 9.23 10.29 -26.09
C GLY A 169 8.96 8.78 -26.17
N LEU A 170 9.75 8.04 -26.96
CA LEU A 170 9.65 6.58 -27.04
C LEU A 170 10.20 5.94 -25.77
N ALA A 171 11.36 6.40 -25.30
CA ALA A 171 11.97 5.94 -24.05
C ALA A 171 11.07 6.26 -22.84
N MET A 172 10.41 7.42 -22.83
CA MET A 172 9.43 7.78 -21.80
C MET A 172 8.22 6.84 -21.78
N ALA A 173 7.68 6.49 -22.96
CA ALA A 173 6.57 5.53 -23.07
C ALA A 173 7.01 4.11 -22.65
N GLU A 174 8.18 3.66 -23.09
CA GLU A 174 8.75 2.37 -22.68
C GLU A 174 8.97 2.29 -21.17
N TRP A 175 9.54 3.35 -20.58
CA TRP A 175 9.70 3.44 -19.12
C TRP A 175 8.35 3.39 -18.42
N ARG A 176 7.32 4.06 -18.95
CA ARG A 176 5.98 4.04 -18.37
C ARG A 176 5.41 2.62 -18.37
N ASP A 177 5.52 1.88 -19.47
CA ASP A 177 5.08 0.48 -19.55
C ASP A 177 5.87 -0.41 -18.59
N TYR A 178 7.18 -0.20 -18.52
CA TYR A 178 8.06 -0.90 -17.59
C TYR A 178 7.69 -0.62 -16.12
N GLU A 179 7.36 0.63 -15.78
CA GLU A 179 6.97 1.03 -14.42
C GLU A 179 5.69 0.36 -13.96
N ILE A 180 4.68 0.34 -14.83
CA ILE A 180 3.40 -0.30 -14.51
C ILE A 180 3.62 -1.82 -14.35
N THR A 181 4.37 -2.45 -15.27
CA THR A 181 4.67 -3.90 -15.24
C THR A 181 5.50 -4.32 -14.02
N ASN A 182 6.36 -3.42 -13.54
CA ASN A 182 7.30 -3.70 -12.45
C ASN A 182 6.96 -2.86 -11.21
N HIS A 183 5.69 -2.90 -10.81
CA HIS A 183 5.22 -2.21 -9.61
C HIS A 183 6.03 -2.63 -8.38
N VAL A 184 6.59 -1.64 -7.68
CA VAL A 184 7.34 -1.87 -6.44
C VAL A 184 6.40 -1.72 -5.25
N ALA A 185 5.95 -2.81 -4.62
CA ALA A 185 5.08 -2.72 -3.45
C ALA A 185 5.74 -2.01 -2.24
N ASN A 186 4.94 -1.50 -1.29
CA ASN A 186 5.45 -0.82 -0.10
C ASN A 186 6.44 -1.69 0.69
N CYS A 187 7.53 -1.10 1.15
CA CYS A 187 8.63 -1.80 1.84
C CYS A 187 9.28 -2.96 1.06
N ARG A 188 9.05 -3.03 -0.26
CA ARG A 188 9.77 -3.90 -1.20
C ARG A 188 10.72 -3.04 -2.05
N GLY A 189 11.44 -3.69 -2.96
CA GLY A 189 12.35 -3.01 -3.88
C GLY A 189 13.40 -3.95 -4.44
N TYR A 190 14.58 -3.41 -4.71
CA TYR A 190 15.65 -4.12 -5.41
C TYR A 190 16.96 -4.14 -4.61
N LEU A 191 17.75 -5.18 -4.87
CA LEU A 191 19.16 -5.23 -4.54
C LEU A 191 19.95 -4.85 -5.79
N LEU A 192 20.71 -3.76 -5.70
CA LEU A 192 21.69 -3.39 -6.71
C LEU A 192 23.06 -3.93 -6.30
N ALA A 193 23.80 -4.51 -7.25
CA ALA A 193 25.16 -4.98 -7.00
C ALA A 193 26.13 -4.45 -8.07
N LEU A 194 27.26 -3.91 -7.61
CA LEU A 194 28.39 -3.50 -8.45
C LEU A 194 29.63 -4.32 -8.07
N HIS A 195 30.05 -5.17 -9.01
CA HIS A 195 31.22 -6.02 -8.83
C HIS A 195 32.52 -5.23 -9.05
N PRO A 196 33.60 -5.54 -8.32
CA PRO A 196 34.91 -4.96 -8.59
C PRO A 196 35.33 -5.24 -10.05
N GLY A 197 35.64 -4.18 -10.80
CA GLY A 197 36.04 -4.29 -12.22
C GLY A 197 34.89 -4.51 -13.21
N ALA A 198 33.64 -4.58 -12.77
CA ALA A 198 32.49 -4.52 -13.67
C ALA A 198 32.24 -3.07 -14.12
N ALA A 199 31.85 -2.91 -15.39
CA ALA A 199 31.47 -1.61 -15.92
C ALA A 199 30.07 -1.16 -15.44
N ASP A 200 29.19 -2.12 -15.13
CA ASP A 200 27.77 -1.87 -14.94
C ASP A 200 27.23 -2.47 -13.64
N TRP A 201 26.18 -1.82 -13.13
CA TRP A 201 25.34 -2.35 -12.07
C TRP A 201 24.53 -3.55 -12.54
N SER A 202 24.20 -4.43 -11.58
CA SER A 202 23.17 -5.45 -11.74
C SER A 202 22.03 -5.19 -10.77
N VAL A 203 20.82 -5.59 -11.15
CA VAL A 203 19.61 -5.41 -10.34
C VAL A 203 18.91 -6.76 -10.16
N SER A 204 18.41 -7.00 -8.95
CA SER A 204 17.60 -8.17 -8.62
C SER A 204 16.52 -7.78 -7.61
N GLN A 205 15.34 -8.39 -7.67
CA GLN A 205 14.30 -8.11 -6.68
C GLN A 205 14.75 -8.55 -5.28
N LEU A 206 14.42 -7.75 -4.27
CA LEU A 206 14.58 -8.18 -2.88
C LEU A 206 13.67 -9.38 -2.63
N ALA A 207 14.26 -10.55 -2.36
CA ALA A 207 13.51 -11.76 -2.06
C ALA A 207 12.49 -11.50 -0.92
N PRO A 208 11.30 -12.12 -0.95
CA PRO A 208 10.46 -12.17 0.24
C PRO A 208 11.24 -12.83 1.37
N ASP A 209 11.19 -12.23 2.57
CA ASP A 209 11.83 -12.80 3.75
C ASP A 209 11.34 -14.25 3.88
N LYS A 210 12.23 -15.22 3.66
CA LYS A 210 11.92 -16.60 4.05
C LYS A 210 11.88 -16.59 5.57
N PRO A 211 10.77 -17.00 6.22
CA PRO A 211 10.80 -17.19 7.66
C PRO A 211 11.89 -18.24 7.95
N LEU A 212 12.84 -17.87 8.80
CA LEU A 212 13.82 -18.79 9.37
C LEU A 212 13.06 -19.79 10.26
N MET A 213 12.51 -20.85 9.65
CA MET A 213 12.18 -22.06 10.38
C MET A 213 13.48 -22.81 10.66
N GLY A 214 14.19 -22.38 11.70
CA GLY A 214 15.24 -23.16 12.33
C GLY A 214 14.60 -24.13 13.32
N ALA A 215 14.83 -25.42 13.11
CA ALA A 215 14.37 -26.52 13.94
C ALA A 215 14.70 -26.29 15.43
N VAL A 216 13.68 -26.26 16.29
CA VAL A 216 13.86 -26.35 17.74
C VAL A 216 13.63 -27.80 18.14
N GLY A 217 14.74 -28.51 18.38
CA GLY A 217 14.74 -29.74 19.15
C GLY A 217 14.21 -29.45 20.56
N ARG A 218 13.37 -30.36 21.06
CA ARG A 218 12.83 -30.32 22.42
C ARG A 218 13.99 -30.33 23.41
N ASP A 219 14.02 -29.34 24.30
CA ASP A 219 14.58 -29.56 25.62
C ASP A 219 13.74 -28.87 26.69
N THR A 220 13.48 -29.62 27.74
CA THR A 220 12.62 -29.32 28.87
C THR A 220 13.49 -28.80 29.99
N ASP A 221 13.38 -27.52 30.37
CA ASP A 221 13.39 -27.07 31.77
C ASP A 221 13.30 -25.55 31.89
N ARG A 222 12.43 -25.09 32.79
CA ARG A 222 12.13 -23.68 33.10
C ARG A 222 13.20 -23.07 34.01
N VAL A 223 13.60 -21.81 33.74
CA VAL A 223 13.71 -20.74 34.77
C VAL A 223 13.41 -19.38 34.11
N TYR A 224 12.47 -18.63 34.70
CA TYR A 224 12.04 -17.30 34.27
C TYR A 224 13.17 -16.26 34.33
N GLN A 225 13.33 -15.45 33.28
CA GLN A 225 13.98 -14.14 33.35
C GLN A 225 13.02 -13.02 32.90
N ALA A 226 13.00 -11.95 33.71
CA ALA A 226 12.06 -10.85 33.68
C ALA A 226 12.38 -9.81 32.60
N VAL A 227 11.97 -10.09 31.36
CA VAL A 227 11.72 -9.04 30.37
C VAL A 227 10.21 -8.97 30.21
N ARG A 228 9.59 -7.86 30.63
CA ARG A 228 8.15 -7.65 30.40
C ARG A 228 7.92 -7.69 28.89
N ASP A 229 7.00 -8.56 28.48
CA ASP A 229 6.54 -8.65 27.10
C ASP A 229 6.17 -7.24 26.58
N PRO A 230 6.76 -6.79 25.46
CA PRO A 230 6.41 -5.52 24.82
C PRO A 230 4.92 -5.36 24.55
N GLU A 231 4.21 -6.46 24.24
CA GLU A 231 2.76 -6.42 24.05
C GLU A 231 2.02 -6.09 25.34
N ARG A 232 2.53 -6.55 26.49
CA ARG A 232 1.91 -6.29 27.80
C ARG A 232 2.09 -4.84 28.25
N LEU A 233 3.24 -4.23 27.94
CA LEU A 233 3.48 -2.79 28.13
C LEU A 233 2.53 -1.95 27.26
N LEU A 234 2.34 -2.33 26.00
CA LEU A 234 1.40 -1.66 25.09
C LEU A 234 -0.04 -1.79 25.56
N ILE A 235 -0.44 -2.92 26.14
CA ILE A 235 -1.77 -3.13 26.72
C ILE A 235 -1.97 -2.27 27.98
N GLU A 236 -0.98 -2.21 28.86
CA GLU A 236 -1.02 -1.38 30.08
C GLU A 236 -1.09 0.12 29.73
N GLU A 237 -0.32 0.60 28.74
CA GLU A 237 -0.37 1.98 28.26
C GLU A 237 -1.73 2.32 27.63
N ARG A 238 -2.32 1.39 26.86
CA ARG A 238 -3.67 1.55 26.29
C ARG A 238 -4.74 1.59 27.38
N ALA A 239 -4.60 0.77 28.42
CA ALA A 239 -5.49 0.75 29.57
C ALA A 239 -5.41 2.07 30.38
N ILE A 240 -4.22 2.63 30.55
CA ILE A 240 -4.01 3.94 31.19
C ILE A 240 -4.65 5.05 30.36
N ALA A 241 -4.47 5.04 29.03
CA ALA A 241 -5.07 6.03 28.13
C ALA A 241 -6.62 5.97 28.15
N LEU A 242 -7.19 4.76 28.23
CA LEU A 242 -8.63 4.55 28.34
C LEU A 242 -9.18 4.98 29.71
N SER A 243 -8.45 4.71 30.80
CA SER A 243 -8.82 5.19 32.13
C SER A 243 -8.78 6.72 32.23
N ALA A 244 -7.79 7.36 31.61
CA ALA A 244 -7.69 8.82 31.53
C ALA A 244 -8.82 9.45 30.70
N ALA A 245 -9.39 8.69 29.75
CA ALA A 245 -10.56 9.06 28.96
C ALA A 245 -11.90 8.79 29.68
N GLY A 246 -11.89 8.44 30.97
CA GLY A 246 -13.09 8.28 31.79
C GLY A 246 -13.73 6.90 31.76
N TYR A 247 -13.08 5.90 31.14
CA TYR A 247 -13.53 4.51 31.16
C TYR A 247 -13.04 3.83 32.45
N ALA A 248 -13.94 3.59 33.40
CA ALA A 248 -13.58 2.92 34.66
C ALA A 248 -13.21 1.45 34.42
N LEU A 249 -11.97 1.08 34.75
CA LEU A 249 -11.50 -0.31 34.74
C LEU A 249 -11.57 -0.88 36.17
N ARG A 250 -12.34 -1.95 36.37
CA ARG A 250 -12.11 -2.87 37.49
C ARG A 250 -11.08 -3.91 37.03
N LEU A 251 -9.99 -3.97 37.78
CA LEU A 251 -8.90 -4.90 37.61
C LEU A 251 -9.20 -6.17 38.42
N ASP A 252 -9.91 -7.10 37.80
CA ASP A 252 -9.97 -8.49 38.22
C ASP A 252 -10.30 -9.38 37.01
N GLU A 253 -9.78 -10.62 37.06
CA GLU A 253 -9.41 -11.48 35.94
C GLU A 253 -10.59 -11.87 35.01
N ASP A 254 -10.26 -12.00 33.70
CA ASP A 254 -11.12 -12.36 32.56
C ASP A 254 -12.02 -11.25 31.92
N SER A 255 -11.36 -10.21 31.43
CA SER A 255 -11.96 -9.09 30.67
C SER A 255 -12.67 -9.48 29.35
N ALA A 256 -12.35 -10.65 28.77
CA ALA A 256 -12.96 -11.10 27.52
C ALA A 256 -14.38 -11.66 27.72
N MET A 257 -14.61 -12.43 28.79
CA MET A 257 -15.92 -13.02 29.10
C MET A 257 -16.94 -11.96 29.50
N TYR A 258 -16.51 -10.92 30.23
CA TYR A 258 -17.38 -9.81 30.61
C TYR A 258 -17.78 -8.94 29.41
N ALA A 259 -16.87 -8.72 28.46
CA ALA A 259 -17.16 -7.99 27.23
C ALA A 259 -18.17 -8.72 26.33
N GLU A 260 -18.06 -10.05 26.20
CA GLU A 260 -19.04 -10.86 25.44
C GLU A 260 -20.41 -10.92 26.11
N GLN A 261 -20.44 -11.03 27.44
CA GLN A 261 -21.68 -11.01 28.21
C GLN A 261 -22.39 -9.65 28.07
N ARG A 262 -21.65 -8.53 28.17
CA ARG A 262 -22.20 -7.18 27.97
C ARG A 262 -22.68 -6.94 26.54
N LEU A 263 -22.01 -7.51 25.54
CA LEU A 263 -22.44 -7.45 24.14
C LEU A 263 -23.73 -8.26 23.90
N LYS A 264 -23.88 -9.42 24.56
CA LYS A 264 -25.13 -10.20 24.51
C LYS A 264 -26.29 -9.49 25.20
N GLU A 265 -26.04 -8.90 26.36
CA GLU A 265 -27.06 -8.16 27.12
C GLU A 265 -27.47 -6.87 26.39
N ALA A 266 -26.54 -6.13 25.79
CA ALA A 266 -26.83 -4.95 24.96
C ALA A 266 -27.59 -5.30 23.67
N LYS A 267 -27.32 -6.48 23.06
CA LYS A 267 -28.08 -6.99 21.91
C LYS A 267 -29.49 -7.41 22.31
N ALA A 268 -29.68 -7.98 23.50
CA ALA A 268 -30.99 -8.35 24.02
C ALA A 268 -31.84 -7.12 24.36
N GLU A 269 -31.25 -6.08 24.96
CA GLU A 269 -31.92 -4.79 25.19
C GLU A 269 -32.26 -4.06 23.88
N ALA A 270 -31.36 -4.10 22.88
CA ALA A 270 -31.63 -3.52 21.56
C ALA A 270 -32.77 -4.24 20.82
N LEU A 271 -32.90 -5.57 20.99
CA LEU A 271 -34.04 -6.33 20.47
C LEU A 271 -35.34 -6.05 21.26
N SER A 272 -35.24 -5.83 22.58
CA SER A 272 -36.39 -5.51 23.43
C SER A 272 -36.96 -4.11 23.18
N CYS A 273 -36.15 -3.18 22.66
CA CYS A 273 -36.56 -1.81 22.34
C CYS A 273 -37.18 -1.66 20.93
N GLN A 274 -37.24 -2.71 20.11
CA GLN A 274 -37.84 -2.70 18.76
C GLN A 274 -39.26 -3.30 18.70
N VAL A 275 -40.06 -3.11 19.74
CA VAL A 275 -41.52 -3.28 19.64
C VAL A 275 -42.18 -1.95 19.94
N GLY A 276 -42.26 -1.10 18.92
CA GLY A 276 -42.87 0.22 18.98
C GLY A 276 -43.02 0.86 17.61
N SER A 277 -44.17 0.63 17.00
CA SER A 277 -44.76 1.27 15.81
C SER A 277 -43.99 1.23 14.49
N VAL A 278 -44.49 0.37 13.62
CA VAL A 278 -44.42 0.45 12.16
C VAL A 278 -44.88 1.84 11.67
N SER A 279 -44.03 2.51 10.89
CA SER A 279 -44.48 3.39 9.81
C SER A 279 -43.62 3.10 8.58
N GLU A 280 -44.28 2.61 7.53
CA GLU A 280 -43.71 2.34 6.22
C GLU A 280 -43.04 3.58 5.60
N SER A 281 -42.16 3.32 4.62
CA SER A 281 -41.53 4.26 3.68
C SER A 281 -40.19 4.92 4.09
N THR A 282 -39.10 4.17 3.86
CA THR A 282 -37.91 4.64 3.10
C THR A 282 -37.28 3.45 2.35
N ALA A 283 -37.88 3.07 1.21
CA ALA A 283 -37.18 2.29 0.19
C ALA A 283 -36.23 3.25 -0.55
N GLY A 284 -34.95 2.91 -0.72
CA GLY A 284 -34.05 3.83 -1.42
C GLY A 284 -32.74 3.27 -1.94
N GLU A 285 -31.83 2.83 -1.07
CA GLU A 285 -30.42 2.71 -1.48
C GLU A 285 -29.80 1.36 -1.09
N LEU A 286 -29.01 0.81 -2.02
CA LEU A 286 -28.27 -0.42 -1.82
C LEU A 286 -27.02 -0.10 -0.98
N SER A 287 -26.77 -0.82 0.11
CA SER A 287 -25.64 -0.54 1.01
C SER A 287 -24.37 -1.33 0.66
N ALA A 288 -23.20 -0.78 1.01
CA ALA A 288 -21.91 -1.46 0.79
C ALA A 288 -21.81 -2.83 1.46
N ARG A 289 -22.40 -2.99 2.66
CA ARG A 289 -22.47 -4.29 3.36
C ARG A 289 -23.26 -5.33 2.56
N LYS A 290 -24.30 -4.89 1.84
CA LYS A 290 -25.09 -5.80 1.01
C LYS A 290 -24.30 -6.24 -0.22
N VAL A 291 -23.57 -5.34 -0.86
CA VAL A 291 -22.66 -5.66 -1.97
C VAL A 291 -21.54 -6.60 -1.51
N CYS A 292 -20.90 -6.29 -0.37
CA CYS A 292 -19.87 -7.14 0.25
C CYS A 292 -20.39 -8.55 0.53
N GLN A 293 -21.62 -8.68 1.03
CA GLN A 293 -22.24 -9.99 1.28
C GLN A 293 -22.41 -10.81 0.00
N VAL A 294 -22.74 -10.18 -1.13
CA VAL A 294 -22.83 -10.87 -2.43
C VAL A 294 -21.44 -11.38 -2.86
N LEU A 295 -20.41 -10.53 -2.76
CA LEU A 295 -19.02 -10.91 -3.07
C LEU A 295 -18.51 -12.04 -2.16
N ARG A 296 -18.86 -11.99 -0.87
CA ARG A 296 -18.56 -13.06 0.11
C ARG A 296 -19.24 -14.38 -0.25
N GLU A 297 -20.46 -14.35 -0.78
CA GLU A 297 -21.14 -15.57 -1.23
C GLU A 297 -20.46 -16.17 -2.47
N VAL A 298 -19.86 -15.34 -3.33
CA VAL A 298 -19.01 -15.81 -4.44
C VAL A 298 -17.73 -16.48 -3.92
N THR A 299 -17.04 -15.89 -2.94
CA THR A 299 -15.80 -16.49 -2.38
C THR A 299 -16.04 -17.81 -1.66
N PHE A 300 -17.25 -18.05 -1.16
CA PHE A 300 -17.69 -19.34 -0.62
C PHE A 300 -18.30 -20.28 -1.66
N GLU A 301 -18.22 -19.96 -2.95
CA GLU A 301 -18.78 -20.76 -4.07
C GLU A 301 -20.29 -21.02 -3.94
N ARG A 302 -21.02 -20.14 -3.22
CA ARG A 302 -22.48 -20.22 -3.05
C ARG A 302 -23.24 -19.47 -4.14
N ARG A 303 -22.55 -18.62 -4.88
CA ARG A 303 -23.06 -17.91 -6.05
C ARG A 303 -22.09 -18.01 -7.21
N THR A 304 -22.62 -18.04 -8.42
CA THR A 304 -21.82 -18.05 -9.65
C THR A 304 -21.54 -16.63 -10.11
N MET A 305 -20.26 -16.34 -10.36
CA MET A 305 -19.79 -15.08 -10.94
C MET A 305 -19.31 -15.32 -12.38
N THR A 306 -19.68 -14.44 -13.30
CA THR A 306 -19.25 -14.48 -14.71
C THR A 306 -18.85 -13.09 -15.19
N LYS A 307 -17.85 -12.96 -16.05
CA LYS A 307 -17.53 -11.65 -16.66
C LYS A 307 -18.61 -11.19 -17.65
N VAL A 308 -18.85 -9.89 -17.71
CA VAL A 308 -19.83 -9.27 -18.64
C VAL A 308 -19.17 -8.83 -19.96
N GLY A 309 -17.85 -8.59 -19.95
CA GLY A 309 -17.08 -8.16 -21.12
C GLY A 309 -16.28 -9.27 -21.80
N HIS A 310 -15.63 -8.93 -22.91
CA HIS A 310 -14.73 -9.84 -23.64
C HIS A 310 -13.32 -9.89 -23.03
N ALA A 311 -12.83 -8.75 -22.54
CA ALA A 311 -11.50 -8.64 -21.97
C ALA A 311 -11.35 -9.52 -20.72
N SER A 312 -10.25 -10.26 -20.61
CA SER A 312 -9.86 -10.95 -19.37
C SER A 312 -9.37 -9.96 -18.31
N TRP A 313 -9.24 -10.44 -17.07
CA TRP A 313 -8.67 -9.63 -15.99
C TRP A 313 -7.29 -9.09 -16.36
N ASP A 314 -6.42 -9.94 -16.90
CA ASP A 314 -5.06 -9.60 -17.33
C ASP A 314 -5.05 -8.57 -18.48
N GLU A 315 -6.01 -8.65 -19.41
CA GLU A 315 -6.14 -7.69 -20.52
C GLU A 315 -6.64 -6.32 -20.05
N VAL A 316 -7.49 -6.29 -19.03
CA VAL A 316 -7.95 -5.02 -18.43
C VAL A 316 -6.80 -4.33 -17.72
N TYR A 317 -5.99 -5.08 -16.99
CA TYR A 317 -4.73 -4.70 -16.32
C TYR A 317 -4.81 -3.51 -15.34
N ALA A 318 -5.27 -2.35 -15.79
CA ALA A 318 -5.58 -1.17 -14.99
C ALA A 318 -6.90 -0.55 -15.51
N GLY A 319 -8.03 -0.86 -14.86
CA GLY A 319 -9.34 -0.38 -15.29
C GLY A 319 -10.51 -1.15 -14.68
N HIS A 320 -11.73 -0.81 -15.11
CA HIS A 320 -12.94 -1.46 -14.60
C HIS A 320 -13.16 -2.84 -15.24
N PHE A 321 -13.23 -3.85 -14.39
CA PHE A 321 -13.64 -5.21 -14.71
C PHE A 321 -15.06 -5.44 -14.20
N VAL A 322 -16.00 -5.69 -15.12
CA VAL A 322 -17.42 -5.84 -14.77
C VAL A 322 -17.82 -7.31 -14.73
N VAL A 323 -18.35 -7.72 -13.58
CA VAL A 323 -18.86 -9.08 -13.35
C VAL A 323 -20.37 -9.09 -13.13
N SER A 324 -20.99 -10.19 -13.54
CA SER A 324 -22.36 -10.54 -13.20
C SER A 324 -22.37 -11.63 -12.14
N VAL A 325 -23.15 -11.44 -11.08
CA VAL A 325 -23.40 -12.45 -10.04
C VAL A 325 -24.91 -12.63 -9.95
N GLU A 326 -25.46 -13.60 -10.68
CA GLU A 326 -26.90 -13.93 -10.63
C GLU A 326 -27.82 -12.70 -10.81
N GLY A 327 -27.52 -11.85 -11.80
CA GLY A 327 -28.28 -10.64 -12.10
C GLY A 327 -27.78 -9.37 -11.40
N TRP A 328 -26.89 -9.48 -10.41
CA TRP A 328 -26.13 -8.35 -9.91
C TRP A 328 -25.06 -7.96 -10.93
N HIS A 329 -24.89 -6.67 -11.19
CA HIS A 329 -23.79 -6.16 -12.02
C HIS A 329 -22.85 -5.38 -11.12
N ILE A 330 -21.59 -5.81 -11.03
CA ILE A 330 -20.60 -5.25 -10.11
C ILE A 330 -19.39 -4.80 -10.93
N SER A 331 -19.09 -3.51 -10.87
CA SER A 331 -17.89 -2.91 -11.45
C SER A 331 -16.78 -2.89 -10.40
N ILE A 332 -15.73 -3.65 -10.66
CA ILE A 332 -14.56 -3.81 -9.79
C ILE A 332 -13.37 -3.17 -10.49
N TYR A 333 -12.59 -2.37 -9.77
CA TYR A 333 -11.37 -1.80 -10.33
C TYR A 333 -10.21 -2.79 -10.18
N ASN A 334 -9.60 -3.13 -11.30
CA ASN A 334 -8.31 -3.81 -11.37
C ASN A 334 -7.23 -2.73 -11.40
N ASP A 335 -6.32 -2.72 -10.42
CA ASP A 335 -5.15 -1.84 -10.40
C ASP A 335 -3.87 -2.67 -10.58
N CYS A 336 -3.34 -2.67 -11.79
CA CYS A 336 -2.09 -3.36 -12.13
C CYS A 336 -2.12 -4.85 -11.74
N ASP A 337 -3.15 -5.57 -12.17
CA ASP A 337 -3.40 -6.98 -11.83
C ASP A 337 -3.71 -7.24 -10.34
N THR A 338 -4.16 -6.23 -9.60
CA THR A 338 -4.61 -6.38 -8.20
C THR A 338 -6.04 -5.93 -7.99
N LEU A 339 -6.75 -6.63 -7.12
CA LEU A 339 -8.12 -6.31 -6.73
C LEU A 339 -8.13 -5.09 -5.80
N ASP A 340 -8.61 -3.95 -6.32
CA ASP A 340 -8.57 -2.66 -5.59
C ASP A 340 -9.90 -2.37 -4.88
N PHE A 341 -10.86 -1.71 -5.55
CA PHE A 341 -12.15 -1.30 -4.95
C PHE A 341 -13.34 -1.63 -5.86
N CYS A 342 -14.55 -1.62 -5.30
CA CYS A 342 -15.79 -1.66 -6.08
C CYS A 342 -16.25 -0.24 -6.43
N GLU A 343 -16.36 0.08 -7.72
CA GLU A 343 -16.82 1.41 -8.19
C GLU A 343 -18.34 1.52 -8.12
N GLU A 344 -19.03 0.50 -8.62
CA GLU A 344 -20.49 0.52 -8.76
C GLU A 344 -21.06 -0.88 -8.64
N CYS A 345 -22.27 -0.98 -8.09
CA CYS A 345 -23.06 -2.19 -8.09
C CYS A 345 -24.53 -1.89 -8.41
N VAL A 346 -25.13 -2.68 -9.30
CA VAL A 346 -26.57 -2.67 -9.60
C VAL A 346 -27.16 -4.03 -9.24
N SER A 347 -28.16 -4.03 -8.35
CA SER A 347 -28.90 -5.23 -7.97
C SER A 347 -29.89 -5.68 -9.06
N PRO A 348 -30.37 -6.95 -9.02
CA PRO A 348 -31.38 -7.44 -9.96
C PRO A 348 -32.67 -6.63 -9.95
N GLU A 349 -33.02 -6.01 -8.81
CA GLU A 349 -34.19 -5.15 -8.68
C GLU A 349 -33.94 -3.70 -9.13
N GLY A 350 -32.78 -3.42 -9.75
CA GLY A 350 -32.43 -2.10 -10.28
C GLY A 350 -31.92 -1.10 -9.24
N ARG A 351 -31.75 -1.49 -7.98
CA ARG A 351 -31.14 -0.62 -6.95
C ARG A 351 -29.65 -0.51 -7.18
N ARG A 352 -29.11 0.71 -7.05
CA ARG A 352 -27.70 1.03 -7.31
C ARG A 352 -26.98 1.40 -6.02
N TRP A 353 -25.73 0.96 -5.92
CA TRP A 353 -24.72 1.45 -5.01
C TRP A 353 -23.56 1.97 -5.86
N SER A 354 -22.96 3.10 -5.49
CA SER A 354 -21.76 3.59 -6.16
C SER A 354 -20.83 4.26 -5.16
N PHE A 355 -19.54 4.05 -5.38
CA PHE A 355 -18.46 4.57 -4.53
C PHE A 355 -18.51 6.10 -4.36
N SER A 356 -18.95 6.81 -5.40
CA SER A 356 -19.02 8.28 -5.47
C SER A 356 -20.35 8.91 -5.02
N ALA A 357 -21.36 8.13 -4.59
CA ALA A 357 -22.71 8.66 -4.28
C ALA A 357 -22.84 9.46 -2.97
N GLY A 358 -21.74 9.73 -2.25
CA GLY A 358 -21.76 10.68 -1.13
C GLY A 358 -22.56 10.22 0.10
N ASP A 359 -22.90 8.94 0.19
CA ASP A 359 -23.70 8.42 1.29
C ASP A 359 -22.86 8.27 2.58
N ARG A 360 -23.50 8.41 3.75
CA ARG A 360 -22.88 8.41 5.10
C ARG A 360 -22.10 7.12 5.45
N PHE A 361 -22.07 6.15 4.53
CA PHE A 361 -21.43 4.84 4.62
C PHE A 361 -20.58 4.53 3.37
N GLY A 362 -19.77 5.48 2.90
CA GLY A 362 -18.78 5.34 1.81
C GLY A 362 -17.64 4.35 2.07
N THR A 363 -17.94 3.21 2.70
CA THR A 363 -17.01 2.09 2.86
C THR A 363 -17.06 1.24 1.62
N ASP A 364 -15.92 1.03 0.99
CA ASP A 364 -15.77 0.10 -0.14
C ASP A 364 -16.21 -1.33 0.26
N PRO A 365 -17.12 -1.97 -0.50
CA PRO A 365 -17.50 -3.37 -0.32
C PRO A 365 -16.31 -4.34 -0.31
N ILE A 366 -15.24 -4.04 -1.05
CA ILE A 366 -14.04 -4.88 -1.11
C ILE A 366 -13.23 -4.75 0.19
N ALA A 367 -13.09 -3.53 0.72
CA ALA A 367 -12.48 -3.28 2.03
C ALA A 367 -13.21 -3.96 3.22
N LEU A 368 -14.45 -4.41 3.05
CA LEU A 368 -15.22 -5.16 4.07
C LEU A 368 -14.99 -6.68 4.02
N LEU A 369 -14.22 -7.18 3.07
CA LEU A 369 -13.82 -8.58 2.98
C LEU A 369 -12.64 -8.86 3.93
N SER A 370 -12.61 -10.05 4.50
CA SER A 370 -11.40 -10.53 5.19
C SER A 370 -10.26 -10.74 4.18
N THR A 371 -9.02 -10.81 4.65
CA THR A 371 -7.84 -11.06 3.79
C THR A 371 -8.00 -12.32 2.93
N TRP A 372 -8.56 -13.39 3.50
CA TRP A 372 -8.80 -14.64 2.77
C TRP A 372 -9.89 -14.50 1.70
N GLU A 373 -10.98 -13.78 2.02
CA GLU A 373 -12.06 -13.52 1.06
C GLU A 373 -11.57 -12.64 -0.09
N HIS A 374 -10.79 -11.60 0.20
CA HIS A 374 -10.19 -10.72 -0.81
C HIS A 374 -9.28 -11.50 -1.77
N GLN A 375 -8.31 -12.27 -1.25
CA GLN A 375 -7.40 -13.08 -2.07
C GLN A 375 -8.12 -14.15 -2.89
N THR A 376 -9.22 -14.71 -2.34
CA THR A 376 -10.02 -15.70 -3.06
C THR A 376 -10.82 -15.05 -4.16
N LEU A 377 -11.42 -13.89 -3.92
CA LEU A 377 -12.15 -13.13 -4.93
C LEU A 377 -11.22 -12.72 -6.08
N GLU A 378 -10.02 -12.21 -5.78
CA GLU A 378 -9.03 -11.85 -6.78
C GLU A 378 -8.67 -13.05 -7.68
N ARG A 379 -8.41 -14.22 -7.08
CA ARG A 379 -8.13 -15.45 -7.84
C ARG A 379 -9.29 -15.86 -8.74
N LEU A 380 -10.53 -15.72 -8.26
CA LEU A 380 -11.72 -16.02 -9.07
C LEU A 380 -11.87 -15.04 -10.22
N LEU A 381 -11.59 -13.75 -10.00
CA LEU A 381 -11.64 -12.72 -11.03
C LEU A 381 -10.59 -12.96 -12.13
N LYS A 382 -9.37 -13.35 -11.75
CA LYS A 382 -8.29 -13.73 -12.69
C LYS A 382 -8.61 -14.97 -13.53
N ALA A 383 -9.52 -15.83 -13.07
CA ALA A 383 -9.91 -17.05 -13.77
C ALA A 383 -11.04 -16.85 -14.80
N LEU A 384 -11.65 -15.66 -14.86
CA LEU A 384 -12.74 -15.30 -15.79
C LEU A 384 -12.19 -14.68 -17.09
#